data_AF-A0AAV1RCC4-F1
#
_entry.id   AF-A0AAV1RCC4-F1
#
_cell.length_a   1.000
_cell.length_b   1.000
_cell.length_c   1.000
_cell.angle_alpha   90.00
_cell.angle_beta   90.00
_cell.angle_gamma   90.00
#
_symmetry.space_group_name_H-M   'P 1'
#
loop_
_entity.id
_entity.type
_entity.pdbx_description
1 polymer ?
#
loop_
_entity_poly.entity_id
_entity_poly.type
_entity_poly.pdbx_seq_one_letter_code
_entity_poly.pdbx_strand_id
1 'polypeptide(L)'
;MEASISYLTVDVLEFPFNCEHSMKSIIERYNKQKEEHQQLLNPASEVKFWQREAASLRKELQYLQECHRQLMGEELSGLSIKDLQNLENQLEISLKGVRVKKDQTLADEIKELNHKGNLIYQENVELHKKVGLISQENAELCKVYGERNVDEANSASQPPYTVGNGYDLHAPICLQLSQPHPHNSEAPAESMKLG
;
A
#
# COMPACT_ATOMS: atom_id res chain seq x y z
N MET A 1 -54.29 18.37 24.02
CA MET A 1 -53.44 17.19 23.77
C MET A 1 -52.03 17.70 23.63
N GLU A 2 -51.16 17.08 24.40
CA GLU A 2 -49.77 17.44 24.65
C GLU A 2 -48.91 17.37 23.39
N ALA A 3 -47.86 18.19 23.37
CA ALA A 3 -46.57 17.79 22.87
C ALA A 3 -45.51 18.59 23.63
N SER A 4 -45.03 17.98 24.72
CA SER A 4 -43.83 18.42 25.45
C SER A 4 -42.62 18.30 24.53
N ILE A 5 -41.90 19.40 24.34
CA ILE A 5 -40.53 19.35 23.81
C ILE A 5 -39.61 19.73 24.97
N SER A 6 -38.97 18.70 25.52
CA SER A 6 -37.87 18.82 26.47
C SER A 6 -36.68 19.48 25.77
N TYR A 7 -36.29 20.67 26.22
CA TYR A 7 -34.96 21.20 25.92
C TYR A 7 -34.08 21.07 27.16
N LEU A 8 -33.01 20.32 26.93
CA LEU A 8 -31.86 20.07 27.77
C LEU A 8 -31.45 21.32 28.58
N THR A 9 -31.48 21.21 29.90
CA THR A 9 -30.90 22.21 30.80
C THR A 9 -29.40 22.23 30.52
N VAL A 10 -28.93 23.24 29.79
CA VAL A 10 -27.51 23.60 29.81
C VAL A 10 -27.29 24.15 31.20
N ASP A 11 -26.53 23.44 32.03
CA ASP A 11 -26.10 23.90 33.33
C ASP A 11 -25.43 25.27 33.15
N VAL A 12 -26.20 26.31 33.46
CA VAL A 12 -25.67 27.65 33.66
C VAL A 12 -24.77 27.51 34.87
N LEU A 13 -23.46 27.50 34.62
CA LEU A 13 -22.46 27.78 35.64
C LEU A 13 -22.92 29.06 36.33
N GLU A 14 -23.49 28.86 37.51
CA GLU A 14 -24.03 29.86 38.39
C GLU A 14 -22.85 30.72 38.82
N PHE A 15 -22.51 31.73 38.02
CA PHE A 15 -21.65 32.80 38.46
C PHE A 15 -22.38 33.47 39.62
N PRO A 16 -21.87 33.38 40.87
CA PRO A 16 -22.56 33.99 41.98
C PRO A 16 -22.54 35.49 41.73
N PHE A 17 -23.72 36.05 41.46
CA PHE A 17 -23.96 37.49 41.48
C PHE A 17 -23.93 37.94 42.95
N ASN A 18 -22.77 37.87 43.58
CA ASN A 18 -22.56 38.43 44.90
C ASN A 18 -22.37 39.95 44.73
N CYS A 19 -23.42 40.69 45.03
CA CYS A 19 -23.47 42.15 44.92
C CYS A 19 -22.75 42.83 46.10
N GLU A 20 -21.45 42.59 46.24
CA GLU A 20 -20.54 43.42 47.06
C GLU A 20 -19.68 44.36 46.21
N HIS A 21 -19.99 44.49 44.91
CA HIS A 21 -19.21 45.30 43.98
C HIS A 21 -19.97 46.58 43.63
N SER A 22 -19.59 47.68 44.27
CA SER A 22 -19.90 49.04 43.79
C SER A 22 -19.63 49.15 42.28
N MET A 23 -20.38 49.98 41.55
CA MET A 23 -20.11 50.28 40.12
C MET A 23 -18.62 50.54 39.85
N LYS A 24 -17.91 51.15 40.81
CA LYS A 24 -16.47 51.37 40.75
C LYS A 24 -15.67 50.06 40.55
N SER A 25 -16.03 49.02 41.28
CA SER A 25 -15.35 47.72 41.25
C SER A 25 -15.65 46.93 39.98
N ILE A 26 -16.84 47.13 39.40
CA ILE A 26 -17.19 46.58 38.07
C ILE A 26 -16.38 47.30 36.98
N ILE A 27 -16.32 48.64 37.05
CA ILE A 27 -15.54 49.47 36.12
C ILE A 27 -14.04 49.16 36.24
N GLU A 28 -13.53 48.95 37.45
CA GLU A 28 -12.13 48.61 37.70
C GLU A 28 -11.75 47.25 37.13
N ARG A 29 -12.58 46.22 37.31
CA ARG A 29 -12.38 44.92 36.64
C ARG A 29 -12.40 45.03 35.13
N TYR A 30 -13.36 45.78 34.57
CA TYR A 30 -13.42 46.00 33.13
C TYR A 30 -12.17 46.72 32.60
N ASN A 31 -11.72 47.77 33.28
CA ASN A 31 -10.52 48.52 32.89
C ASN A 31 -9.26 47.67 32.99
N LYS A 32 -9.13 46.87 34.07
CA LYS A 32 -8.02 45.92 34.23
C LYS A 32 -7.98 44.91 33.08
N GLN A 33 -9.13 44.31 32.76
CA GLN A 33 -9.22 43.33 31.68
C GLN A 33 -8.97 43.96 30.30
N LYS A 34 -9.42 45.21 30.09
CA LYS A 34 -9.14 46.01 28.89
C LYS A 34 -7.65 46.38 28.77
N GLU A 35 -6.99 46.76 29.85
CA GLU A 35 -5.55 47.04 29.86
C GLU A 35 -4.73 45.78 29.58
N GLU A 36 -5.09 44.64 30.17
CA GLU A 36 -4.48 43.34 29.87
C GLU A 36 -4.66 42.96 28.39
N HIS A 37 -5.84 43.22 27.82
CA HIS A 37 -6.11 42.98 26.40
C HIS A 37 -5.38 43.99 25.49
N GLN A 38 -5.29 45.26 25.88
CA GLN A 38 -4.50 46.28 25.17
C GLN A 38 -3.00 46.04 25.26
N GLN A 39 -2.51 45.45 26.36
CA GLN A 39 -1.13 45.00 26.48
C GLN A 39 -0.84 43.83 25.54
N LEU A 40 -1.80 42.95 25.24
CA LEU A 40 -1.65 41.92 24.19
C LEU A 40 -1.72 42.50 22.78
N LEU A 41 -2.49 43.57 22.57
CA LEU A 41 -2.62 44.33 21.30
C LEU A 41 -1.53 45.40 21.09
N ASN A 42 -0.57 45.54 22.01
CA ASN A 42 0.55 46.43 21.80
C ASN A 42 1.46 45.80 20.72
N PRO A 43 1.77 46.49 19.60
CA PRO A 43 2.63 45.95 18.56
C PRO A 43 3.99 45.45 19.10
N ALA A 44 4.50 46.05 20.17
CA ALA A 44 5.74 45.63 20.81
C ALA A 44 5.63 44.34 21.64
N SER A 45 4.46 44.02 22.21
CA SER A 45 4.24 42.76 22.94
C SER A 45 3.92 41.62 21.98
N GLU A 46 3.18 41.88 20.91
CA GLU A 46 2.88 40.93 19.86
C GLU A 46 4.16 40.47 19.14
N VAL A 47 5.05 41.43 18.81
CA VAL A 47 6.37 41.10 18.24
C VAL A 47 7.19 40.23 19.20
N LYS A 48 7.20 40.53 20.51
CA LYS A 48 7.91 39.72 21.52
C LYS A 48 7.31 38.33 21.66
N PHE A 49 5.98 38.20 21.56
CA PHE A 49 5.28 36.92 21.57
C PHE A 49 5.69 36.07 20.38
N TRP A 50 5.58 36.59 19.15
CA TRP A 50 5.98 35.87 17.94
C TRP A 50 7.47 35.56 17.89
N GLN A 51 8.31 36.44 18.44
CA GLN A 51 9.74 36.17 18.56
C GLN A 51 10.02 34.98 19.49
N ARG A 52 9.32 34.87 20.62
CA ARG A 52 9.42 33.72 21.52
C ARG A 52 8.93 32.45 20.86
N GLU A 53 7.80 32.52 20.17
CA GLU A 53 7.21 31.37 19.46
C GLU A 53 8.16 30.86 18.37
N ALA A 54 8.69 31.77 17.56
CA ALA A 54 9.65 31.44 16.51
C ALA A 54 10.98 30.92 17.08
N ALA A 55 11.38 31.33 18.29
CA ALA A 55 12.54 30.77 18.98
C ALA A 55 12.25 29.35 19.50
N SER A 56 11.04 29.11 20.02
CA SER A 56 10.59 27.79 20.46
C SER A 56 10.58 26.78 19.32
N LEU A 57 9.94 27.13 18.20
CA LEU A 57 9.87 26.29 16.99
C LEU A 57 11.27 25.99 16.42
N ARG A 58 12.17 26.97 16.42
CA ARG A 58 13.57 26.73 15.99
C ARG A 58 14.28 25.72 16.89
N LYS A 59 14.06 25.77 18.19
CA LYS A 59 14.63 24.81 19.14
C LYS A 59 14.09 23.40 18.93
N GLU A 60 12.78 23.27 18.69
CA GLU A 60 12.15 21.99 18.40
C GLU A 60 12.66 21.39 17.08
N LEU A 61 12.81 22.22 16.04
CA LEU A 61 13.40 21.81 14.77
C LEU A 61 14.85 21.31 14.95
N GLN A 62 15.66 22.06 15.70
CA GLN A 62 17.05 21.66 15.98
C GLN A 62 17.12 20.33 16.72
N TYR A 63 16.26 20.14 17.73
CA TYR A 63 16.16 18.87 18.44
C TYR A 63 15.75 17.72 17.52
N LEU A 64 14.75 17.91 16.67
CA LEU A 64 14.32 16.89 15.72
C LEU A 64 15.42 16.52 14.71
N GLN A 65 16.16 17.51 14.22
CA GLN A 65 17.29 17.29 13.32
C GLN A 65 18.42 16.53 14.00
N GLU A 66 18.72 16.84 15.25
CA GLU A 66 19.68 16.11 16.08
C GLU A 66 19.24 14.65 16.25
N CYS A 67 18.00 14.41 16.66
CA CYS A 67 17.47 13.05 16.79
C CYS A 67 17.53 12.28 15.47
N HIS A 68 17.24 12.94 14.34
CA HIS A 68 17.35 12.31 13.02
C HIS A 68 18.81 11.90 12.71
N ARG A 69 19.79 12.79 12.94
CA ARG A 69 21.22 12.45 12.77
C ARG A 69 21.63 11.27 13.66
N GLN A 70 21.22 11.28 14.93
CA GLN A 70 21.50 10.20 15.86
C GLN A 70 20.88 8.87 15.40
N LEU A 71 19.62 8.87 14.93
CA LEU A 71 18.99 7.69 14.33
C LEU A 71 19.71 7.17 13.08
N MET A 72 20.39 8.06 12.35
CA MET A 72 21.24 7.72 11.21
C MET A 72 22.66 7.27 11.62
N GLY A 73 22.97 7.26 12.92
CA GLY A 73 24.29 6.90 13.45
C GLY A 73 25.32 8.02 13.40
N GLU A 74 24.89 9.26 13.17
CA GLU A 74 25.73 10.45 13.10
C GLU A 74 25.73 11.20 14.45
N GLU A 75 26.81 11.96 14.73
CA GLU A 75 26.91 12.87 15.90
C GLU A 75 26.60 12.23 17.27
N LEU A 76 26.93 10.94 17.45
CA LEU A 76 26.67 10.20 18.68
C LEU A 76 27.55 10.60 19.89
N SER A 77 28.57 11.45 19.65
CA SER A 77 29.45 11.96 20.67
C SER A 77 28.68 12.84 21.66
N GLY A 78 28.59 12.43 22.92
CA GLY A 78 27.85 13.14 23.97
C GLY A 78 26.64 12.40 24.51
N LEU A 79 26.23 11.31 23.86
CA LEU A 79 25.24 10.38 24.41
C LEU A 79 25.85 9.52 25.51
N SER A 80 25.07 9.24 26.56
CA SER A 80 25.49 8.26 27.57
C SER A 80 25.35 6.83 27.02
N ILE A 81 26.00 5.86 27.66
CA ILE A 81 25.86 4.44 27.30
C ILE A 81 24.38 4.00 27.33
N LYS A 82 23.61 4.52 28.28
CA LYS A 82 22.18 4.22 28.40
C LYS A 82 21.39 4.78 27.21
N ASP A 83 21.72 5.99 26.76
CA ASP A 83 21.06 6.61 25.62
C ASP A 83 21.38 5.89 24.32
N LEU A 84 22.65 5.47 24.14
CA LEU A 84 23.07 4.64 23.00
C LEU A 84 22.34 3.29 22.99
N GLN A 85 22.22 2.63 24.14
CA GLN A 85 21.49 1.36 24.24
C GLN A 85 19.99 1.54 23.92
N ASN A 86 19.38 2.64 24.35
CA ASN A 86 18.00 2.95 23.99
C ASN A 86 17.83 3.19 22.49
N LEU A 87 18.76 3.91 21.88
CA LEU A 87 18.78 4.18 20.44
C LEU A 87 18.92 2.90 19.63
N GLU A 88 19.85 2.02 20.03
CA GLU A 88 20.04 0.71 19.42
C GLU A 88 18.76 -0.15 19.52
N ASN A 89 18.18 -0.26 20.70
CA ASN A 89 16.93 -1.01 20.90
C ASN A 89 15.78 -0.45 20.05
N GLN A 90 15.67 0.88 19.94
CA GLN A 90 14.65 1.53 19.12
C GLN A 90 14.82 1.19 17.63
N LEU A 91 16.05 1.25 17.13
CA LEU A 91 16.38 0.89 15.75
C LEU A 91 16.14 -0.60 15.49
N GLU A 92 16.52 -1.48 16.41
CA GLU A 92 16.30 -2.93 16.30
C GLU A 92 14.81 -3.27 16.20
N ILE A 93 13.98 -2.72 17.10
CA ILE A 93 12.53 -2.94 17.11
C ILE A 93 11.91 -2.43 15.80
N SER A 94 12.28 -1.21 15.38
CA SER A 94 11.78 -0.61 14.14
C SER A 94 12.16 -1.45 12.92
N LEU A 95 13.43 -1.86 12.82
CA LEU A 95 13.94 -2.67 11.72
C LEU A 95 13.25 -4.03 11.66
N LYS A 96 13.03 -4.68 12.81
CA LYS A 96 12.26 -5.92 12.90
C LYS A 96 10.84 -5.71 12.38
N GLY A 97 10.18 -4.62 12.78
CA GLY A 97 8.85 -4.26 12.29
C GLY A 97 8.80 -4.09 10.76
N VAL A 98 9.78 -3.38 10.18
CA VAL A 98 9.91 -3.20 8.73
C VAL A 98 10.09 -4.55 8.02
N ARG A 99 10.96 -5.42 8.54
CA ARG A 99 11.20 -6.76 7.97
C ARG A 99 9.94 -7.61 7.99
N VAL A 100 9.25 -7.69 9.13
CA VAL A 100 8.00 -8.44 9.27
C VAL A 100 6.96 -7.94 8.25
N LYS A 101 6.78 -6.63 8.12
CA LYS A 101 5.81 -6.07 7.16
C LYS A 101 6.19 -6.37 5.71
N LYS A 102 7.47 -6.27 5.36
CA LYS A 102 7.98 -6.61 4.03
C LYS A 102 7.75 -8.09 3.73
N ASP A 103 8.08 -8.97 4.65
CA ASP A 103 7.94 -10.41 4.47
C ASP A 103 6.46 -10.82 4.37
N GLN A 104 5.59 -10.21 5.17
CA GLN A 104 4.15 -10.40 5.06
C GLN A 104 3.62 -9.97 3.68
N THR A 105 4.00 -8.77 3.23
CA THR A 105 3.59 -8.24 1.92
C THR A 105 4.02 -9.15 0.77
N LEU A 106 5.27 -9.61 0.79
CA LEU A 106 5.80 -10.53 -0.21
C LEU A 106 5.10 -11.89 -0.17
N ALA A 107 4.83 -12.42 1.02
CA ALA A 107 4.12 -13.69 1.17
C ALA A 107 2.68 -13.60 0.63
N ASP A 108 2.01 -12.47 0.83
CA ASP A 108 0.66 -12.25 0.32
C ASP A 108 0.66 -12.12 -1.22
N GLU A 109 1.62 -11.38 -1.79
CA GLU A 109 1.81 -11.30 -3.25
C GLU A 109 2.06 -12.68 -3.88
N ILE A 110 2.93 -13.49 -3.27
CA ILE A 110 3.20 -14.87 -3.73
C ILE A 110 1.93 -15.72 -3.71
N LYS A 111 1.11 -15.61 -2.66
CA LYS A 111 -0.16 -16.34 -2.57
C LYS A 111 -1.14 -15.90 -3.66
N GLU A 112 -1.26 -14.60 -3.90
CA GLU A 112 -2.14 -14.05 -4.92
C GLU A 112 -1.72 -14.51 -6.33
N LEU A 113 -0.42 -14.43 -6.64
CA LEU A 113 0.12 -14.88 -7.92
C LEU A 113 -0.07 -16.38 -8.13
N ASN A 114 0.15 -17.19 -7.09
CA ASN A 114 -0.11 -18.64 -7.16
C ASN A 114 -1.60 -18.93 -7.40
N HIS A 115 -2.49 -18.21 -6.72
CA HIS A 115 -3.94 -18.37 -6.92
C HIS A 115 -4.34 -18.04 -8.37
N LYS A 116 -3.85 -16.91 -8.89
CA LYS A 116 -4.10 -16.48 -10.27
C LYS A 116 -3.52 -17.48 -11.29
N GLY A 117 -2.31 -17.97 -11.06
CA GLY A 117 -1.68 -18.98 -11.89
C GLY A 117 -2.49 -20.28 -11.95
N ASN A 118 -3.01 -20.74 -10.81
CA ASN A 118 -3.86 -21.91 -10.74
C ASN A 118 -5.19 -21.72 -11.50
N LEU A 119 -5.82 -20.55 -11.38
CA LEU A 119 -7.05 -20.24 -12.09
C LEU A 119 -6.85 -20.25 -13.61
N ILE A 120 -5.79 -19.57 -14.09
CA ILE A 120 -5.44 -19.53 -15.51
C ILE A 120 -5.10 -20.94 -16.03
N TYR A 121 -4.41 -21.75 -15.23
CA TYR A 121 -4.11 -23.13 -15.58
C TYR A 121 -5.39 -23.96 -15.76
N GLN A 122 -6.35 -23.84 -14.84
CA GLN A 122 -7.64 -24.53 -14.92
C GLN A 122 -8.43 -24.12 -16.17
N GLU A 123 -8.51 -22.82 -16.45
CA GLU A 123 -9.17 -22.29 -17.64
C GLU A 123 -8.52 -22.80 -18.94
N ASN A 124 -7.18 -22.81 -19.01
CA ASN A 124 -6.46 -23.34 -20.17
C ASN A 124 -6.74 -24.83 -20.40
N VAL A 125 -6.77 -25.64 -19.34
CA VAL A 125 -7.12 -27.07 -19.43
C VAL A 125 -8.53 -27.24 -20.00
N GLU A 126 -9.49 -26.44 -19.54
CA GLU A 126 -10.86 -26.48 -20.05
C GLU A 126 -10.95 -26.07 -21.52
N LEU A 127 -10.26 -25.00 -21.91
CA LEU A 127 -10.20 -24.52 -23.29
C LEU A 127 -9.56 -25.57 -24.22
N HIS A 128 -8.45 -26.19 -23.82
CA HIS A 128 -7.82 -27.26 -24.58
C HIS A 128 -8.75 -28.46 -24.79
N LYS A 129 -9.53 -28.82 -23.75
CA LYS A 129 -10.56 -29.87 -23.87
C LYS A 129 -11.63 -29.49 -24.89
N LYS A 130 -12.13 -28.25 -24.85
CA LYS A 130 -13.14 -27.75 -25.81
C LYS A 130 -12.61 -27.74 -27.24
N VAL A 131 -11.38 -27.28 -27.46
CA VAL A 131 -10.72 -27.29 -28.77
C VAL A 131 -10.55 -28.73 -29.29
N GLY A 132 -10.19 -29.68 -28.42
CA GLY A 132 -10.11 -31.10 -28.76
C GLY A 132 -11.45 -31.66 -29.25
N LEU A 133 -12.54 -31.37 -28.54
CA LEU A 133 -13.89 -31.80 -28.92
C LEU A 133 -14.33 -31.21 -30.28
N ILE A 134 -14.11 -29.90 -30.49
CA ILE A 134 -14.43 -29.23 -31.76
C ILE A 134 -13.60 -29.82 -32.91
N SER A 135 -12.32 -30.10 -32.67
CA SER A 135 -11.45 -30.69 -33.70
C SER A 135 -11.91 -32.10 -34.08
N GLN A 136 -12.37 -32.89 -33.11
CA GLN A 136 -12.96 -34.20 -33.36
C GLN A 136 -14.27 -34.10 -34.15
N GLU A 137 -15.20 -33.24 -33.74
CA GLU A 137 -16.47 -33.01 -34.44
C GLU A 137 -16.22 -32.55 -35.89
N ASN A 138 -15.30 -31.62 -36.10
CA ASN A 138 -14.93 -31.15 -37.44
C ASN A 138 -14.34 -32.28 -38.30
N ALA A 139 -13.54 -33.18 -37.72
CA ALA A 139 -13.02 -34.35 -38.44
C ALA A 139 -14.13 -35.34 -38.81
N GLU A 140 -15.14 -35.52 -37.94
CA GLU A 140 -16.32 -36.34 -38.22
C GLU A 140 -17.20 -35.71 -39.31
N LEU A 141 -17.44 -34.40 -39.25
CA LEU A 141 -18.19 -33.65 -40.29
C LEU A 141 -17.49 -33.72 -41.66
N CYS A 142 -16.16 -33.59 -41.71
CA CYS A 142 -15.40 -33.73 -42.96
C CYS A 142 -15.57 -35.14 -43.58
N LYS A 143 -15.71 -36.18 -42.76
CA LYS A 143 -16.00 -37.53 -43.27
C LYS A 143 -17.41 -37.63 -43.85
N VAL A 144 -18.41 -37.05 -43.19
CA VAL A 144 -19.82 -37.12 -43.62
C VAL A 144 -20.09 -36.29 -44.88
N TYR A 145 -19.41 -35.16 -45.07
CA TYR A 145 -19.61 -34.27 -46.23
C TYR A 145 -18.55 -34.42 -47.33
N GLY A 146 -17.43 -35.08 -47.06
CA GLY A 146 -16.32 -35.27 -48.01
C GLY A 146 -16.56 -36.32 -49.10
N GLU A 147 -17.56 -37.19 -48.96
CA GLU A 147 -17.88 -38.25 -49.94
C GLU A 147 -18.85 -37.82 -51.05
N ARG A 148 -19.20 -36.53 -51.17
CA ARG A 148 -20.13 -36.05 -52.22
C ARG A 148 -19.47 -35.48 -53.48
N ASN A 149 -18.23 -35.86 -53.78
CA ASN A 149 -17.57 -35.57 -55.05
C ASN A 149 -16.69 -36.73 -55.50
N VAL A 150 -17.30 -37.88 -55.77
CA VAL A 150 -16.70 -38.90 -56.61
C VAL A 150 -17.75 -39.25 -57.66
N ASP A 151 -17.62 -38.62 -58.83
CA ASP A 151 -18.00 -39.12 -60.16
C ASP A 151 -18.18 -37.93 -61.11
N GLU A 152 -17.10 -37.52 -61.80
CA GLU A 152 -17.14 -37.55 -63.28
C GLU A 152 -15.73 -37.41 -63.86
N ALA A 153 -15.44 -38.32 -64.78
CA ALA A 153 -14.16 -38.45 -65.44
C ALA A 153 -13.82 -37.24 -66.32
N ASN A 154 -12.53 -36.91 -66.33
CA ASN A 154 -11.76 -36.60 -67.54
C ASN A 154 -12.34 -35.52 -68.47
N SER A 155 -11.93 -34.27 -68.28
CA SER A 155 -11.54 -33.40 -69.40
C SER A 155 -10.66 -32.26 -68.93
N ALA A 156 -9.53 -32.10 -69.61
CA ALA A 156 -8.58 -31.03 -69.43
C ALA A 156 -9.24 -29.66 -69.44
N SER A 157 -8.92 -28.82 -68.45
CA SER A 157 -8.66 -27.40 -68.62
C SER A 157 -8.29 -26.80 -67.26
N GLN A 158 -7.04 -26.35 -67.12
CA GLN A 158 -6.80 -25.24 -66.20
C GLN A 158 -7.63 -24.05 -66.68
N PRO A 159 -8.10 -23.21 -65.74
CA PRO A 159 -7.68 -21.83 -65.86
C PRO A 159 -7.14 -21.21 -64.55
N PRO A 160 -6.44 -20.07 -64.70
CA PRO A 160 -5.41 -19.54 -63.82
C PRO A 160 -5.98 -18.67 -62.69
N TYR A 161 -5.10 -18.02 -61.91
CA TYR A 161 -5.36 -17.01 -60.86
C TYR A 161 -6.17 -17.55 -59.65
N THR A 162 -5.64 -17.64 -58.42
CA THR A 162 -5.22 -16.50 -57.59
C THR A 162 -4.53 -17.00 -56.30
N VAL A 163 -3.32 -16.48 -56.03
CA VAL A 163 -2.61 -16.36 -54.73
C VAL A 163 -2.63 -17.58 -53.79
N GLY A 164 -1.52 -18.33 -53.83
CA GLY A 164 -1.17 -19.27 -52.77
C GLY A 164 -0.80 -18.53 -51.49
N ASN A 165 -1.71 -18.51 -50.52
CA ASN A 165 -1.32 -18.33 -49.13
C ASN A 165 -0.86 -19.69 -48.61
N GLY A 166 0.46 -19.87 -48.58
CA GLY A 166 1.09 -20.96 -47.86
C GLY A 166 0.91 -20.78 -46.36
N TYR A 167 -0.21 -21.26 -45.81
CA TYR A 167 -0.24 -21.66 -44.40
C TYR A 167 0.32 -23.06 -44.33
N ASP A 168 1.64 -23.09 -44.20
CA ASP A 168 2.40 -24.17 -43.61
C ASP A 168 1.68 -24.63 -42.32
N LEU A 169 1.40 -25.93 -42.22
CA LEU A 169 0.70 -26.51 -41.09
C LEU A 169 1.49 -26.14 -39.83
N HIS A 170 0.93 -25.24 -39.02
CA HIS A 170 1.48 -24.87 -37.73
C HIS A 170 1.58 -26.14 -36.87
N ALA A 171 2.80 -26.68 -36.79
CA ALA A 171 3.13 -27.73 -35.84
C ALA A 171 2.66 -27.28 -34.45
N PRO A 172 2.02 -28.15 -33.65
CA PRO A 172 1.59 -27.75 -32.31
C PRO A 172 2.82 -27.29 -31.53
N ILE A 173 2.84 -26.03 -31.09
CA ILE A 173 3.88 -25.55 -30.20
C ILE A 173 3.64 -26.25 -28.85
N CYS A 174 4.37 -27.33 -28.63
CA CYS A 174 4.40 -28.01 -27.34
C CYS A 174 5.26 -27.19 -26.37
N LEU A 175 4.64 -26.18 -25.73
CA LEU A 175 5.26 -25.51 -24.59
C LEU A 175 5.25 -26.47 -23.40
N GLN A 176 6.34 -27.21 -23.21
CA GLN A 176 6.55 -27.98 -21.99
C GLN A 176 6.65 -27.00 -20.81
N LEU A 177 5.64 -27.01 -19.94
CA LEU A 177 5.71 -26.35 -18.64
C LEU A 177 6.76 -27.09 -17.79
N SER A 178 7.86 -26.42 -17.48
CA SER A 178 8.86 -26.90 -16.52
C SER A 178 8.18 -27.19 -15.19
N GLN A 179 8.25 -28.43 -14.70
CA GLN A 179 7.77 -28.75 -13.36
C GLN A 179 8.65 -28.04 -12.31
N PRO A 180 8.06 -27.58 -11.19
CA PRO A 180 8.83 -27.02 -10.09
C PRO A 180 9.74 -28.11 -9.54
N HIS A 181 11.06 -27.93 -9.67
CA HIS A 181 12.02 -28.82 -9.03
C HIS A 181 11.87 -28.67 -7.51
N PRO A 182 11.66 -29.75 -6.74
CA PRO A 182 11.84 -29.69 -5.31
C PRO A 182 13.32 -29.45 -5.05
N HIS A 183 13.67 -28.25 -4.62
CA HIS A 183 14.99 -27.96 -4.10
C HIS A 183 15.09 -28.70 -2.75
N ASN A 184 15.52 -29.97 -2.80
CA ASN A 184 15.97 -30.67 -1.62
C ASN A 184 17.16 -29.86 -1.08
N SER A 185 16.93 -29.18 0.04
CA SER A 185 17.98 -28.57 0.83
C SER A 185 18.76 -29.69 1.53
N GLU A 186 19.67 -30.33 0.81
CA GLU A 186 20.75 -31.09 1.44
C GLU A 186 21.93 -30.13 1.58
N ALA A 187 22.07 -29.57 2.78
CA ALA A 187 23.20 -28.73 3.14
C ALA A 187 24.48 -29.58 3.09
N PRO A 188 25.54 -29.17 2.36
CA PRO A 188 26.84 -29.81 2.49
C PRO A 188 27.44 -29.38 3.84
N ALA A 189 27.56 -30.33 4.76
CA ALA A 189 28.39 -30.18 5.94
C ALA A 189 29.87 -30.19 5.52
N GLU A 190 30.38 -29.05 5.04
CA GLU A 190 31.82 -28.86 4.91
C GLU A 190 32.34 -28.02 6.08
N SER A 191 33.06 -28.73 6.96
CA SER A 191 33.83 -28.15 8.05
C SER A 191 35.00 -27.32 7.49
N MET A 192 35.01 -26.01 7.75
CA MET A 192 36.19 -25.18 7.55
C MET A 192 37.23 -25.52 8.61
N LYS A 193 38.34 -26.15 8.19
CA LYS A 193 39.58 -26.18 8.98
C LYS A 193 40.24 -24.82 8.90
N LEU A 194 40.38 -24.16 10.06
CA LEU A 194 41.26 -23.01 10.23
C LEU A 194 42.69 -23.52 10.40
N GLY A 195 43.59 -23.07 9.52
CA GLY A 195 45.04 -23.12 9.68
C GLY A 195 45.58 -21.70 9.73
#